data_AF-A0A149QY24-F1
#
_entry.id   AF-A0A149QY24-F1
#
_cell.length_a   1.000
_cell.length_b   1.000
_cell.length_c   1.000
_cell.angle_alpha   90.00
_cell.angle_beta   90.00
_cell.angle_gamma   90.00
#
_symmetry.space_group_name_H-M   'P 1'
#
loop_
_entity.id
_entity.type
_entity.pdbx_description
1 polymer ?
#
loop_
_entity_poly.entity_id
_entity_poly.type
_entity_poly.pdbx_seq_one_letter_code
_entity_poly.pdbx_strand_id
1 'polypeptide(L)'
;MARFRNCICRALARRQFTDGTRIRVYRKLLTDMRAGLPLVRSLDRMVDFASRSGIRPGAPLACILTEWRERLSNGESFGRAVRGWVPEAEEFLLDGQSGRELEEALQHCIELGNVQAGGSRAVLKAFAFPVVFLIGAALFLATIEGS
;
A
#
# COMPACT_ATOMS: atom_id res chain seq x y z
N MET A 1 -10.01 -18.92 -16.81
CA MET A 1 -9.06 -17.87 -17.26
C MET A 1 -8.67 -16.83 -16.20
N ALA A 2 -9.25 -16.80 -14.98
CA ALA A 2 -8.89 -15.81 -13.95
C ALA A 2 -7.55 -16.08 -13.23
N ARG A 3 -7.16 -17.36 -13.05
CA ARG A 3 -5.97 -17.75 -12.27
C ARG A 3 -4.62 -17.35 -12.91
N PHE A 4 -4.54 -17.20 -14.23
CA PHE A 4 -3.28 -16.91 -14.93
C PHE A 4 -2.89 -15.42 -14.87
N ARG A 5 -3.88 -14.53 -14.85
CA ARG A 5 -3.67 -13.07 -14.66
C ARG A 5 -3.13 -12.75 -13.27
N ASN A 6 -3.41 -13.62 -12.30
CA ASN A 6 -3.03 -13.46 -10.89
C ASN A 6 -1.52 -13.60 -10.65
N CYS A 7 -0.76 -14.37 -11.44
CA CYS A 7 0.67 -14.61 -11.15
C CYS A 7 1.55 -13.38 -11.46
N ILE A 8 1.32 -12.74 -12.61
CA ILE A 8 2.05 -11.54 -13.02
C ILE A 8 1.62 -10.33 -12.17
N CYS A 9 0.30 -10.21 -11.91
CA CYS A 9 -0.23 -9.22 -10.99
C CYS A 9 0.35 -9.42 -9.58
N ARG A 10 0.52 -10.65 -9.09
CA ARG A 10 1.07 -10.95 -7.76
C ARG A 10 2.56 -10.59 -7.63
N ALA A 11 3.36 -10.87 -8.65
CA ALA A 11 4.79 -10.53 -8.67
C ALA A 11 5.01 -9.00 -8.73
N LEU A 12 4.25 -8.29 -9.57
CA LEU A 12 4.32 -6.82 -9.66
C LEU A 12 3.70 -6.14 -8.44
N ALA A 13 2.63 -6.69 -7.90
CA ALA A 13 1.96 -6.19 -6.70
C ALA A 13 2.83 -6.34 -5.46
N ARG A 14 3.58 -7.45 -5.29
CA ARG A 14 4.56 -7.56 -4.20
C ARG A 14 5.65 -6.48 -4.26
N ARG A 15 6.04 -6.04 -5.45
CA ARG A 15 7.02 -4.94 -5.62
C ARG A 15 6.40 -3.54 -5.43
N GLN A 16 5.13 -3.34 -5.79
CA GLN A 16 4.46 -2.03 -5.71
C GLN A 16 3.68 -1.79 -4.42
N PHE A 17 3.35 -2.84 -3.65
CA PHE A 17 2.71 -2.72 -2.36
C PHE A 17 3.71 -2.27 -1.30
N THR A 18 4.11 -0.99 -1.42
CA THR A 18 5.02 -0.32 -0.50
C THR A 18 4.33 0.01 0.81
N ASP A 19 5.12 0.20 1.88
CA ASP A 19 4.61 0.57 3.21
C ASP A 19 3.67 1.77 3.16
N GLY A 20 4.00 2.80 2.37
CA GLY A 20 3.15 3.98 2.20
C GLY A 20 1.81 3.72 1.52
N THR A 21 1.71 2.71 0.66
CA THR A 21 0.44 2.31 0.04
C THR A 21 -0.40 1.48 1.01
N ARG A 22 0.23 0.55 1.73
CA ARG A 22 -0.42 -0.26 2.79
C ARG A 22 -1.04 0.64 3.87
N ILE A 23 -0.29 1.61 4.39
CA ILE A 23 -0.79 2.53 5.43
C ILE A 23 -1.96 3.39 4.90
N ARG A 24 -1.92 3.83 3.64
CA ARG A 24 -3.04 4.57 3.03
C ARG A 24 -4.30 3.72 2.95
N VAL A 25 -4.16 2.44 2.62
CA VAL A 25 -5.28 1.48 2.63
C VAL A 25 -5.85 1.35 4.03
N TYR A 26 -5.02 1.10 5.06
CA TYR A 26 -5.49 1.00 6.45
C TYR A 26 -6.19 2.26 6.94
N ARG A 27 -5.64 3.45 6.69
CA ARG A 27 -6.30 4.72 7.07
C ARG A 27 -7.68 4.85 6.43
N LYS A 28 -7.80 4.46 5.17
CA LYS A 28 -9.08 4.53 4.45
C LYS A 28 -10.09 3.56 5.06
N LEU A 29 -9.70 2.31 5.30
CA LEU A 29 -10.53 1.30 5.96
C LEU A 29 -10.98 1.77 7.35
N LEU A 30 -10.05 2.28 8.17
CA LEU A 30 -10.34 2.80 9.50
C LEU A 30 -11.33 3.98 9.46
N THR A 31 -11.15 4.91 8.52
CA THR A 31 -12.05 6.05 8.35
C THR A 31 -13.46 5.58 7.99
N ASP A 32 -13.56 4.62 7.08
CA ASP A 32 -14.85 4.07 6.64
C ASP A 32 -15.52 3.26 7.77
N MET A 33 -14.76 2.47 8.54
CA MET A 33 -15.27 1.71 9.69
C MET A 33 -15.78 2.61 10.81
N ARG A 34 -15.04 3.66 11.17
CA ARG A 34 -15.49 4.67 12.15
C ARG A 34 -16.75 5.41 11.70
N ALA A 35 -16.95 5.54 10.39
CA ALA A 35 -18.18 6.09 9.82
C ALA A 35 -19.35 5.07 9.80
N GLY A 36 -19.16 3.86 10.34
CA GLY A 36 -20.16 2.80 10.40
C GLY A 36 -20.26 1.95 9.13
N LEU A 37 -19.32 2.08 8.18
CA LEU A 37 -19.35 1.26 6.97
C LEU A 37 -18.76 -0.13 7.25
N PRO A 38 -19.43 -1.22 6.82
CA PRO A 38 -18.87 -2.55 6.89
C PRO A 38 -17.56 -2.68 6.09
N LEU A 39 -16.57 -3.40 6.65
CA LEU A 39 -15.25 -3.61 6.06
C LEU A 39 -15.29 -4.10 4.61
N VAL A 40 -16.12 -5.12 4.32
CA VAL A 40 -16.27 -5.69 2.97
C VAL A 40 -16.77 -4.64 1.98
N ARG A 41 -17.70 -3.78 2.41
CA ARG A 41 -18.22 -2.67 1.58
C ARG A 41 -17.19 -1.56 1.37
N SER A 42 -16.30 -1.34 2.34
CA SER A 42 -15.16 -0.42 2.14
C SER A 42 -14.22 -0.97 1.07
N LEU A 43 -13.88 -2.26 1.17
CA LEU A 43 -13.03 -2.92 0.18
C LEU A 43 -13.64 -2.95 -1.21
N ASP A 44 -14.95 -3.18 -1.34
CA ASP A 44 -15.67 -3.05 -2.62
C ASP A 44 -15.40 -1.70 -3.27
N ARG A 45 -15.63 -0.61 -2.53
CA ARG A 45 -15.40 0.76 -3.03
C ARG A 45 -13.94 1.01 -3.39
N MET A 46 -13.01 0.44 -2.63
CA MET A 46 -11.59 0.57 -2.91
C MET A 46 -11.15 -0.22 -4.15
N VAL A 47 -11.74 -1.39 -4.40
CA VAL A 47 -11.54 -2.17 -5.63
C VAL A 47 -12.06 -1.39 -6.83
N ASP A 48 -13.25 -0.82 -6.74
CA ASP A 48 -13.82 0.01 -7.81
C ASP A 48 -12.93 1.22 -8.11
N PHE A 49 -12.48 1.93 -7.08
CA PHE A 49 -11.56 3.05 -7.25
C PHE A 49 -10.21 2.62 -7.86
N ALA A 50 -9.61 1.54 -7.35
CA ALA A 50 -8.32 1.06 -7.81
C ALA A 50 -8.37 0.51 -9.25
N SER A 51 -9.50 -0.10 -9.64
CA SER A 51 -9.74 -0.63 -10.98
C SER A 51 -10.22 0.43 -11.98
N ARG A 52 -10.42 1.69 -11.56
CA ARG A 52 -11.11 2.73 -12.34
C ARG A 52 -12.47 2.23 -12.85
N SER A 53 -13.29 1.72 -11.94
CA SER A 53 -14.63 1.14 -12.23
C SER A 53 -14.57 0.03 -13.28
N GLY A 54 -13.59 -0.87 -13.16
CA GLY A 54 -13.44 -2.02 -14.07
C GLY A 54 -12.72 -1.71 -15.39
N ILE A 55 -12.27 -0.47 -15.64
CA ILE A 55 -11.48 -0.12 -16.84
C ILE A 55 -10.06 -0.75 -16.78
N ARG A 56 -9.49 -0.90 -15.58
CA ARG A 56 -8.17 -1.50 -15.34
C ARG A 56 -8.19 -2.48 -14.15
N PRO A 57 -8.83 -3.65 -14.31
CA PRO A 57 -8.91 -4.65 -13.24
C PRO A 57 -7.54 -5.30 -12.93
N GLY A 58 -6.56 -5.18 -13.84
CA GLY A 58 -5.20 -5.68 -13.65
C GLY A 58 -4.28 -4.75 -12.87
N ALA A 59 -4.77 -3.60 -12.37
CA ALA A 59 -3.96 -2.72 -11.53
C ALA A 59 -3.49 -3.49 -10.28
N PRO A 60 -2.21 -3.40 -9.89
CA PRO A 60 -1.67 -4.22 -8.80
C PRO A 60 -2.45 -4.07 -7.48
N LEU A 61 -2.83 -2.84 -7.12
CA LEU A 61 -3.65 -2.58 -5.93
C LEU A 61 -5.06 -3.15 -6.06
N ALA A 62 -5.69 -3.06 -7.24
CA ALA A 62 -7.01 -3.64 -7.46
C ALA A 62 -7.00 -5.16 -7.29
N CYS A 63 -5.93 -5.83 -7.75
CA CYS A 63 -5.77 -7.27 -7.59
C CYS A 63 -5.64 -7.67 -6.11
N ILE A 64 -4.79 -6.97 -5.35
CA ILE A 64 -4.63 -7.22 -3.90
C ILE A 64 -5.96 -7.05 -3.17
N LEU A 65 -6.63 -5.92 -3.38
CA LEU A 65 -7.89 -5.61 -2.68
C LEU A 65 -9.00 -6.58 -3.06
N THR A 66 -9.03 -7.03 -4.32
CA THR A 66 -9.99 -8.05 -4.77
C THR A 66 -9.74 -9.38 -4.05
N GLU A 67 -8.49 -9.81 -3.92
CA GLU A 67 -8.13 -11.03 -3.20
C GLU A 67 -8.53 -10.94 -1.71
N TRP A 68 -8.24 -9.83 -1.05
CA TRP A 68 -8.63 -9.63 0.36
C TRP A 68 -10.14 -9.66 0.54
N ARG A 69 -10.87 -8.99 -0.36
CA ARG A 69 -12.33 -8.94 -0.38
C ARG A 69 -12.95 -10.32 -0.61
N GLU A 70 -12.41 -11.11 -1.54
CA GLU A 70 -12.85 -12.49 -1.77
C GLU A 70 -12.65 -13.36 -0.52
N ARG A 71 -11.47 -13.30 0.12
CA ARG A 71 -11.19 -14.07 1.35
C ARG A 71 -12.10 -13.68 2.52
N LEU A 72 -12.33 -12.38 2.73
CA LEU A 72 -13.28 -11.91 3.74
C LEU A 72 -14.72 -12.35 3.44
N SER A 73 -15.12 -12.32 2.17
CA SER A 73 -16.46 -12.76 1.74
C SER A 73 -16.65 -14.28 1.95
N ASN A 74 -15.55 -15.04 1.92
CA ASN A 74 -15.52 -16.46 2.25
C ASN A 74 -15.49 -16.74 3.77
N GLY A 75 -15.52 -15.70 4.61
CA GLY A 75 -15.56 -15.84 6.08
C GLY A 75 -14.19 -15.90 6.76
N GLU A 76 -13.09 -15.59 6.06
CA GLU A 76 -11.80 -15.41 6.71
C GLU A 76 -11.78 -14.13 7.56
N SER A 77 -11.01 -14.13 8.65
CA SER A 77 -10.68 -12.92 9.41
C SER A 77 -9.83 -11.96 8.57
N PHE A 78 -9.83 -10.67 8.91
CA PHE A 78 -9.07 -9.69 8.15
C PHE A 78 -7.57 -9.99 8.14
N GLY A 79 -6.98 -10.39 9.28
CA GLY A 79 -5.59 -10.84 9.35
C GLY A 79 -5.28 -11.96 8.36
N ARG A 80 -6.08 -13.02 8.32
CA ARG A 80 -5.91 -14.11 7.33
C ARG A 80 -6.11 -13.66 5.89
N ALA A 81 -7.03 -12.74 5.65
CA ALA A 81 -7.27 -12.18 4.32
C ALA A 81 -6.04 -11.42 3.77
N VAL A 82 -5.31 -10.71 4.63
CA VAL A 82 -4.11 -9.93 4.24
C VAL A 82 -2.81 -10.75 4.23
N ARG A 83 -2.84 -12.00 4.73
CA ARG A 83 -1.69 -12.92 4.79
C ARG A 83 -0.92 -12.98 3.47
N GLY A 84 0.40 -12.82 3.57
CA GLY A 84 1.33 -12.89 2.44
C GLY A 84 1.48 -11.61 1.61
N TRP A 85 0.75 -10.54 1.99
CA TRP A 85 0.86 -9.18 1.47
C TRP A 85 1.39 -8.17 2.48
N VAL A 86 1.27 -8.49 3.77
CA VAL A 86 1.67 -7.63 4.89
C VAL A 86 2.71 -8.35 5.75
N PRO A 87 3.50 -7.62 6.57
CA PRO A 87 4.40 -8.23 7.54
C PRO A 87 3.66 -9.16 8.51
N GLU A 88 4.30 -10.24 8.93
CA GLU A 88 3.72 -11.25 9.84
C GLU A 88 3.22 -10.64 11.16
N ALA A 89 3.91 -9.63 11.68
CA ALA A 89 3.48 -8.91 12.88
C ALA A 89 2.14 -8.17 12.68
N GLU A 90 1.90 -7.56 11.51
CA GLU A 90 0.62 -6.92 11.21
C GLU A 90 -0.49 -7.96 10.99
N GLU A 91 -0.16 -9.06 10.31
CA GLU A 91 -1.09 -10.18 10.12
C GLU A 91 -1.59 -10.71 11.46
N PHE A 92 -0.67 -11.02 12.38
CA PHE A 92 -0.98 -11.54 13.70
C PHE A 92 -1.83 -10.56 14.50
N LEU A 93 -1.49 -9.27 14.47
CA LEU A 93 -2.24 -8.23 15.18
C LEU A 93 -3.68 -8.12 14.66
N LEU A 94 -3.90 -8.28 13.36
CA LEU A 94 -5.21 -8.14 12.73
C LEU A 94 -6.04 -9.44 12.74
N ASP A 95 -5.45 -10.58 13.09
CA ASP A 95 -6.14 -11.86 13.08
C ASP A 95 -7.13 -11.98 14.24
N GLY A 96 -8.27 -12.62 14.00
CA GLY A 96 -9.34 -12.78 14.98
C GLY A 96 -10.10 -11.50 15.37
N GLN A 97 -9.65 -10.32 14.95
CA GLN A 97 -10.25 -9.06 15.34
C GLN A 97 -11.51 -8.71 14.53
N SER A 98 -12.48 -8.06 15.17
CA SER A 98 -13.71 -7.60 14.52
C SER A 98 -14.26 -6.32 15.16
N GLY A 99 -15.08 -5.58 14.40
CA GLY A 99 -15.70 -4.35 14.89
C GLY A 99 -14.68 -3.34 15.42
N ARG A 100 -14.88 -2.87 16.66
CA ARG A 100 -14.03 -1.86 17.31
C ARG A 100 -12.59 -2.34 17.55
N GLU A 101 -12.40 -3.61 17.90
CA GLU A 101 -11.05 -4.16 18.10
C GLU A 101 -10.24 -4.03 16.81
N LEU A 102 -10.84 -4.41 15.68
CA LEU A 102 -10.20 -4.29 14.38
C LEU A 102 -9.86 -2.83 14.03
N GLU A 103 -10.68 -1.85 14.43
CA GLU A 103 -10.35 -0.44 14.27
C GLU A 103 -9.09 -0.04 15.07
N GLU A 104 -8.96 -0.55 16.29
CA GLU A 104 -7.80 -0.30 17.15
C GLU A 104 -6.54 -0.98 16.60
N ALA A 105 -6.62 -2.23 16.14
CA ALA A 105 -5.50 -2.89 15.49
C ALA A 105 -5.05 -2.20 14.19
N LEU A 106 -5.99 -1.75 13.36
CA LEU A 106 -5.68 -0.95 12.18
C LEU A 106 -4.96 0.36 12.55
N GLN A 107 -5.42 1.03 13.61
CA GLN A 107 -4.78 2.24 14.13
C GLN A 107 -3.33 1.95 14.58
N HIS A 108 -3.09 0.86 15.30
CA HIS A 108 -1.74 0.44 15.69
C HIS A 108 -0.84 0.10 14.49
N CYS A 109 -1.36 -0.60 13.48
CA CYS A 109 -0.61 -0.84 12.24
C CYS A 109 -0.23 0.46 11.52
N ILE A 110 -1.13 1.46 11.50
CA ILE A 110 -0.87 2.78 10.91
C ILE A 110 0.23 3.52 11.68
N GLU A 111 0.19 3.48 13.01
CA GLU A 111 1.18 4.10 13.89
C GLU A 111 2.57 3.49 13.69
N LEU A 112 2.67 2.15 13.74
CA LEU A 112 3.91 1.42 13.48
C LEU A 112 4.48 1.74 12.09
N GLY A 113 3.62 1.78 11.07
CA GLY A 113 4.04 2.09 9.71
C GLY A 113 4.45 3.55 9.51
N ASN A 114 3.81 4.51 10.19
CA ASN A 114 4.16 5.93 10.07
C ASN A 114 5.55 6.24 10.67
N VAL A 115 5.94 5.54 11.75
CA VAL A 115 7.30 5.63 12.32
C VAL A 115 8.36 5.25 11.27
N GLN A 116 8.08 4.26 10.43
CA GLN A 116 8.98 3.81 9.37
C GLN A 116 8.91 4.69 8.10
N ALA A 117 7.72 5.19 7.75
CA ALA A 117 7.50 6.02 6.55
C ALA A 117 7.96 7.49 6.71
N GLY A 118 8.10 8.00 7.94
CA GLY A 118 8.65 9.33 8.22
C GLY A 118 10.08 9.51 7.69
N GLY A 119 10.89 8.43 7.68
CA GLY A 119 12.26 8.46 7.19
C GLY A 119 12.39 8.62 5.68
N SER A 120 11.52 7.99 4.89
CA SER A 120 11.72 7.87 3.42
C SER A 120 11.39 9.15 2.63
N ARG A 121 10.51 10.03 3.13
CA ARG A 121 10.27 11.36 2.52
C ARG A 121 11.35 12.38 2.87
N ALA A 122 12.02 12.22 4.01
CA ALA A 122 13.12 13.09 4.41
C ALA A 122 14.40 12.78 3.60
N VAL A 123 14.68 11.50 3.34
CA VAL A 123 15.88 11.07 2.60
C VAL A 123 15.83 11.50 1.13
N LEU A 124 14.66 11.44 0.48
CA LEU A 124 14.54 11.89 -0.93
C LEU A 124 14.79 13.40 -1.09
N LYS A 125 14.41 14.21 -0.09
CA LYS A 125 14.71 15.66 -0.08
C LYS A 125 16.16 15.96 0.28
N ALA A 126 16.85 15.09 1.03
CA ALA A 126 18.27 15.25 1.36
C ALA A 126 19.20 15.01 0.15
N PHE A 127 18.83 14.11 -0.77
CA PHE A 127 19.61 13.85 -2.00
C PHE A 127 19.35 14.80 -3.15
N ALA A 128 18.31 15.64 -3.08
CA ALA A 128 18.02 16.62 -4.14
C ALA A 128 19.14 17.68 -4.27
N PHE A 129 19.77 18.05 -3.16
CA PHE A 129 20.80 19.08 -3.11
C PHE A 129 22.16 18.66 -3.72
N PRO A 130 22.76 17.49 -3.37
CA PRO A 130 24.05 17.09 -3.94
C PRO A 130 24.01 16.78 -5.44
N VAL A 131 22.90 16.25 -5.97
CA VAL A 131 22.81 15.91 -7.40
C VAL A 131 22.80 17.16 -8.28
N VAL A 132 22.06 18.20 -7.89
CA VAL A 132 22.02 19.48 -8.64
C VAL A 132 23.40 20.16 -8.61
N PHE A 133 24.09 20.12 -7.46
CA PHE A 133 25.44 20.67 -7.33
C PHE A 133 26.46 19.92 -8.21
N LEU A 134 26.41 18.58 -8.24
CA LEU A 134 27.30 17.76 -9.08
C LEU A 134 27.07 17.99 -10.58
N ILE A 135 25.80 18.15 -11.01
CA ILE A 135 25.48 18.47 -12.41
C ILE A 135 26.02 19.86 -12.78
N GLY A 136 25.85 20.86 -11.90
CA GLY A 136 26.40 22.21 -12.12
C GLY A 136 27.92 22.23 -12.20
N ALA A 137 28.61 21.49 -11.32
CA ALA A 137 30.06 21.37 -11.34
C ALA A 137 30.59 20.68 -12.61
N ALA A 138 29.92 19.62 -13.07
CA ALA A 138 30.29 18.91 -14.30
C ALA A 138 30.12 19.79 -15.54
N LEU A 139 29.03 20.57 -15.63
CA LEU A 139 28.81 21.52 -16.71
C LEU A 139 29.87 22.63 -16.73
N PHE A 140 30.24 23.15 -15.55
CA PHE A 140 31.28 24.18 -15.43
C PHE A 140 32.66 23.68 -15.89
N LEU A 141 33.03 22.45 -15.52
CA LEU A 141 34.28 21.83 -15.99
C LEU A 141 34.27 21.62 -17.51
N ALA A 142 33.15 21.14 -18.06
CA ALA A 142 33.01 20.96 -19.51
C ALA A 142 33.12 22.28 -20.29
N THR A 143 32.71 23.41 -19.71
CA THR A 143 32.89 24.73 -20.34
C THR A 143 34.32 25.26 -20.28
N ILE A 144 35.16 24.79 -19.35
CA ILE A 144 36.56 25.22 -19.21
C ILE A 144 37.48 24.45 -20.16
N GLU A 145 37.22 23.15 -20.37
CA GLU A 145 38.01 22.33 -21.31
C GLU A 145 37.69 22.63 -22.79
N GLY A 146 36.54 23.25 -23.05
CA GLY A 146 36.05 23.59 -24.40
C GLY A 146 36.36 25.02 -24.88
N SER A 147 37.12 25.82 -24.13
CA SER A 147 37.48 27.22 -24.43
C SER A 147 38.99 27.43 -24.41
#